data_AF-A0A849Z8X0-F1
#
_entry.id   AF-A0A849Z8X0-F1
#
_cell.length_a   1.000
_cell.length_b   1.000
_cell.length_c   1.000
_cell.angle_alpha   90.00
_cell.angle_beta   90.00
_cell.angle_gamma   90.00
#
_symmetry.space_group_name_H-M   'P 1'
#
loop_
_entity.id
_entity.type
_entity.pdbx_description
1 polymer ?
#
loop_
_entity_poly.entity_id
_entity_poly.type
_entity_poly.pdbx_seq_one_letter_code
_entity_poly.pdbx_strand_id
1 'polypeptide(L)'
;MKRILAIAALLGVSALPAFGCNDILGFDERTFDPCVQYCDTIQQTCTQEHAQYQDQETCLGTCALFEAGDPESPTGNTIACRMEAVKRAQTSQALSLECPAAGPGGFNGNSEQVCGDRCGTYCDLMSTVCAGKSDVASLDTETCLSLCSGFTDNPAYDPSVGEIKDHDNSVQCRLWHLSVATGLPDPHCAHADGTTKCDGVFTSTTSASTSTGM
;
A
#
# COMPACT_ATOMS: atom_id res chain seq x y z
N MET A 1 68.87 -50.78 19.21
CA MET A 1 68.55 -51.13 17.81
C MET A 1 67.16 -51.77 17.75
N LYS A 2 66.12 -51.02 17.38
CA LYS A 2 64.80 -51.55 17.01
C LYS A 2 64.09 -50.47 16.19
N ARG A 3 63.98 -50.71 14.87
CA ARG A 3 63.23 -49.86 13.94
C ARG A 3 61.77 -50.32 13.97
N ILE A 4 60.85 -49.39 14.22
CA ILE A 4 59.40 -49.62 14.12
C ILE A 4 58.94 -49.00 12.81
N LEU A 5 58.35 -49.81 11.94
CA LEU A 5 57.67 -49.40 10.70
C LEU A 5 56.38 -48.67 11.07
N ALA A 6 56.15 -47.50 10.46
CA ALA A 6 54.85 -46.83 10.44
C ALA A 6 54.26 -46.93 9.03
N ILE A 7 53.06 -47.48 8.95
CA ILE A 7 52.27 -47.66 7.73
C ILE A 7 51.46 -46.37 7.50
N ALA A 8 51.66 -45.72 6.36
CA ALA A 8 50.88 -44.56 5.92
C ALA A 8 49.63 -45.02 5.16
N ALA A 9 48.45 -44.69 5.67
CA ALA A 9 47.17 -44.91 5.00
C ALA A 9 46.79 -43.65 4.18
N LEU A 10 46.68 -43.81 2.87
CA LEU A 10 46.17 -42.81 1.92
C LEU A 10 44.63 -42.81 1.96
N LEU A 11 44.02 -41.72 2.44
CA LEU A 11 42.60 -41.44 2.28
C LEU A 11 42.40 -40.59 1.02
N GLY A 12 41.77 -41.16 0.00
CA GLY A 12 41.33 -40.45 -1.19
C GLY A 12 40.02 -39.70 -0.92
N VAL A 13 40.07 -38.37 -1.02
CA VAL A 13 38.89 -37.50 -0.99
C VAL A 13 38.38 -37.35 -2.42
N SER A 14 37.26 -38.00 -2.72
CA SER A 14 36.55 -37.87 -4.00
C SER A 14 35.74 -36.57 -3.99
N ALA A 15 36.21 -35.55 -4.71
CA ALA A 15 35.47 -34.32 -4.94
C ALA A 15 34.39 -34.55 -6.02
N LEU A 16 33.12 -34.67 -5.61
CA LEU A 16 31.99 -34.59 -6.51
C LEU A 16 31.62 -33.10 -6.69
N PRO A 17 31.56 -32.57 -7.92
CA PRO A 17 31.05 -31.23 -8.15
C PRO A 17 29.55 -31.20 -7.82
N ALA A 18 29.18 -30.32 -6.90
CA ALA A 18 27.79 -29.99 -6.60
C ALA A 18 27.20 -29.18 -7.77
N PHE A 19 26.83 -29.86 -8.85
CA PHE A 19 25.88 -29.31 -9.80
C PHE A 19 24.51 -29.36 -9.13
N GLY A 20 24.09 -28.22 -8.58
CA GLY A 20 22.75 -28.07 -8.03
C GLY A 20 21.69 -28.27 -9.11
N CYS A 21 20.55 -28.84 -8.74
CA CYS A 21 19.44 -29.13 -9.65
C CYS A 21 18.75 -27.87 -10.24
N ASN A 22 19.23 -26.66 -9.95
CA ASN A 22 18.58 -25.41 -10.38
C ASN A 22 18.72 -25.16 -11.90
N ASP A 23 19.75 -25.69 -12.56
CA ASP A 23 20.02 -25.38 -13.98
C ASP A 23 19.29 -26.30 -14.98
N ILE A 24 18.61 -27.36 -14.52
CA ILE A 24 18.02 -28.38 -15.42
C ILE A 24 16.58 -28.06 -15.86
N LEU A 25 15.85 -27.22 -15.12
CA LEU A 25 14.41 -27.04 -15.39
C LEU A 25 14.00 -25.68 -15.95
N GLY A 26 14.93 -24.71 -16.06
CA GLY A 26 14.63 -23.41 -16.70
C GLY A 26 13.39 -22.70 -16.12
N PHE A 27 13.04 -23.01 -14.87
CA PHE A 27 12.04 -22.24 -14.14
C PHE A 27 12.79 -21.03 -13.60
N ASP A 28 12.58 -19.87 -14.22
CA ASP A 28 12.84 -18.61 -13.54
C ASP A 28 12.13 -18.72 -12.18
N GLU A 29 12.89 -18.62 -11.10
CA GLU A 29 12.33 -18.48 -9.76
C GLU A 29 11.34 -17.33 -9.85
N ARG A 30 10.03 -17.63 -9.80
CA ARG A 30 9.01 -16.59 -9.85
C ARG A 30 9.24 -15.72 -8.64
N THR A 31 9.88 -14.58 -8.83
CA THR A 31 10.00 -13.55 -7.81
C THR A 31 8.59 -13.12 -7.48
N PHE A 32 8.15 -13.53 -6.30
CA PHE A 32 6.83 -13.25 -5.81
C PHE A 32 6.81 -11.80 -5.32
N ASP A 33 6.16 -10.93 -6.09
CA ASP A 33 5.94 -9.56 -5.67
C ASP A 33 4.72 -9.52 -4.73
N PRO A 34 4.91 -9.24 -3.43
CA PRO A 34 3.81 -9.18 -2.47
C PRO A 34 2.80 -8.07 -2.83
N CYS A 35 3.24 -7.00 -3.52
CA CYS A 35 2.35 -5.94 -3.95
C CYS A 35 1.44 -6.36 -5.08
N VAL A 36 1.96 -7.08 -6.08
CA VAL A 36 1.12 -7.62 -7.15
C VAL A 36 0.08 -8.58 -6.58
N GLN A 37 0.49 -9.50 -5.70
CA GLN A 37 -0.47 -10.42 -5.09
C GLN A 37 -1.53 -9.68 -4.25
N TYR A 38 -1.10 -8.72 -3.42
CA TYR A 38 -2.00 -7.91 -2.61
C TYR A 38 -2.99 -7.14 -3.45
N CYS A 39 -2.52 -6.41 -4.46
CA CYS A 39 -3.37 -5.58 -5.31
C CYS A 39 -4.36 -6.38 -6.16
N ASP A 40 -3.95 -7.55 -6.66
CA ASP A 40 -4.86 -8.46 -7.36
C ASP A 40 -5.93 -9.00 -6.40
N THR A 41 -5.53 -9.40 -5.19
CA THR A 41 -6.43 -10.02 -4.21
C THR A 41 -7.43 -9.01 -3.64
N ILE A 42 -6.96 -7.80 -3.29
CA ILE A 42 -7.85 -6.77 -2.73
C ILE A 42 -8.85 -6.29 -3.77
N GLN A 43 -8.46 -6.10 -5.04
CA GLN A 43 -9.41 -5.65 -6.07
C GLN A 43 -10.39 -6.75 -6.51
N GLN A 44 -10.06 -8.03 -6.31
CA GLN A 44 -11.03 -9.11 -6.52
C GLN A 44 -12.01 -9.26 -5.35
N THR A 45 -11.59 -8.92 -4.13
CA THR A 45 -12.36 -9.14 -2.90
C THR A 45 -13.19 -7.91 -2.52
N CYS A 46 -12.54 -6.76 -2.49
CA CYS A 46 -13.05 -5.48 -2.05
C CYS A 46 -13.43 -4.66 -3.29
N THR A 47 -14.70 -4.76 -3.69
CA THR A 47 -15.25 -4.15 -4.92
C THR A 47 -16.43 -3.24 -4.59
N GLN A 48 -16.87 -2.43 -5.57
CA GLN A 48 -18.01 -1.52 -5.43
C GLN A 48 -17.82 -0.61 -4.20
N GLU A 49 -18.83 -0.50 -3.32
CA GLU A 49 -18.80 0.29 -2.08
C GLU A 49 -17.71 -0.13 -1.07
N HIS A 50 -17.03 -1.26 -1.32
CA HIS A 50 -15.91 -1.73 -0.50
C HIS A 50 -14.56 -1.64 -1.21
N ALA A 51 -14.49 -1.12 -2.44
CA ALA A 51 -13.22 -0.84 -3.09
C ALA A 51 -12.30 -0.05 -2.15
N GLN A 52 -10.98 -0.19 -2.28
CA GLN A 52 -10.01 0.53 -1.45
C GLN A 52 -9.05 1.40 -2.27
N TYR A 53 -9.02 1.16 -3.58
CA TYR A 53 -8.21 1.88 -4.55
C TYR A 53 -9.07 2.13 -5.78
N GLN A 54 -8.78 3.22 -6.50
CA GLN A 54 -9.45 3.55 -7.74
C GLN A 54 -9.15 2.54 -8.84
N ASP A 55 -7.89 2.09 -8.93
CA ASP A 55 -7.41 1.16 -9.94
C ASP A 55 -6.14 0.42 -9.48
N GLN A 56 -5.70 -0.52 -10.32
CA GLN A 56 -4.50 -1.33 -10.09
C GLN A 56 -3.23 -0.49 -9.96
N GLU A 57 -3.08 0.55 -10.78
CA GLU A 57 -1.87 1.38 -10.79
C GLU A 57 -1.76 2.15 -9.47
N THR A 58 -2.85 2.74 -9.02
CA THR A 58 -2.98 3.39 -7.71
C THR A 58 -2.67 2.43 -6.57
N CYS A 59 -3.20 1.19 -6.63
CA CYS A 59 -2.90 0.19 -5.61
C CYS A 59 -1.41 -0.16 -5.55
N LEU A 60 -0.79 -0.43 -6.71
CA LEU A 60 0.63 -0.79 -6.79
C LEU A 60 1.53 0.38 -6.35
N GLY A 61 1.19 1.61 -6.77
CA GLY A 61 1.88 2.83 -6.37
C GLY A 61 1.88 3.03 -4.86
N THR A 62 0.71 2.88 -4.21
CA THR A 62 0.62 2.97 -2.75
C THR A 62 1.31 1.79 -2.07
N CYS A 63 1.17 0.58 -2.61
CA CYS A 63 1.75 -0.63 -2.03
C CYS A 63 3.27 -0.56 -1.91
N ALA A 64 3.94 -0.02 -2.93
CA ALA A 64 5.39 0.14 -2.97
C ALA A 64 5.94 1.06 -1.86
N LEU A 65 5.07 1.81 -1.17
CA LEU A 65 5.42 2.71 -0.07
C LEU A 65 5.28 2.05 1.31
N PHE A 66 4.67 0.87 1.39
CA PHE A 66 4.56 0.11 2.63
C PHE A 66 5.67 -0.93 2.74
N GLU A 67 6.10 -1.20 3.97
CA GLU A 67 6.98 -2.34 4.23
C GLU A 67 6.24 -3.65 3.93
N ALA A 68 6.95 -4.64 3.40
CA ALA A 68 6.35 -5.94 3.09
C ALA A 68 5.80 -6.65 4.35
N GLY A 69 6.51 -6.57 5.48
CA GLY A 69 6.15 -7.25 6.72
C GLY A 69 6.42 -8.77 6.71
N ASP A 70 6.08 -9.44 7.81
CA ASP A 70 6.21 -10.89 7.98
C ASP A 70 4.85 -11.58 7.77
N PRO A 71 4.68 -12.45 6.75
CA PRO A 71 3.44 -13.19 6.51
C PRO A 71 3.03 -14.11 7.68
N GLU A 72 3.99 -14.58 8.48
CA GLU A 72 3.71 -15.42 9.66
C GLU A 72 3.40 -14.58 10.90
N SER A 73 3.67 -13.27 10.85
CA SER A 73 3.33 -12.29 11.89
C SER A 73 2.78 -10.98 11.29
N PRO A 74 1.60 -11.03 10.64
CA PRO A 74 1.07 -9.94 9.82
C PRO A 74 0.55 -8.79 10.70
N THR A 75 1.45 -7.90 11.12
CA THR A 75 1.17 -6.78 12.04
C THR A 75 1.81 -5.47 11.54
N GLY A 76 1.43 -4.35 12.18
CA GLY A 76 1.95 -3.02 11.85
C GLY A 76 1.41 -2.45 10.53
N ASN A 77 2.02 -1.34 10.07
CA ASN A 77 1.69 -0.71 8.80
C ASN A 77 2.40 -1.43 7.64
N THR A 78 1.99 -2.67 7.36
CA THR A 78 2.69 -3.56 6.40
C THR A 78 1.74 -4.21 5.39
N ILE A 79 2.29 -4.65 4.25
CA ILE A 79 1.54 -5.42 3.24
C ILE A 79 1.08 -6.77 3.78
N ALA A 80 1.90 -7.45 4.60
CA ALA A 80 1.51 -8.69 5.25
C ALA A 80 0.24 -8.53 6.11
N CYS A 81 0.16 -7.46 6.92
CA CYS A 81 -1.05 -7.15 7.69
C CYS A 81 -2.26 -6.93 6.78
N ARG A 82 -2.10 -6.10 5.75
CA ARG A 82 -3.19 -5.74 4.81
C ARG A 82 -3.68 -6.96 4.04
N MET A 83 -2.77 -7.82 3.60
CA MET A 83 -3.10 -9.11 2.98
C MET A 83 -3.91 -10.00 3.92
N GLU A 84 -3.55 -10.05 5.21
CA GLU A 84 -4.32 -10.82 6.19
C GLU A 84 -5.74 -10.25 6.39
N ALA A 85 -5.91 -8.93 6.36
CA ALA A 85 -7.23 -8.31 6.34
C ALA A 85 -8.06 -8.70 5.10
N VAL A 86 -7.46 -8.73 3.90
CA VAL A 86 -8.15 -9.22 2.69
C VAL A 86 -8.59 -10.67 2.83
N LYS A 87 -7.72 -11.55 3.37
CA LYS A 87 -8.08 -12.96 3.61
C LYS A 87 -9.22 -13.11 4.62
N ARG A 88 -9.24 -12.28 5.68
CA ARG A 88 -10.38 -12.23 6.61
C ARG A 88 -11.65 -11.75 5.93
N ALA A 89 -11.57 -10.77 5.03
CA ALA A 89 -12.70 -10.34 4.22
C ALA A 89 -13.28 -11.49 3.36
N GLN A 90 -12.42 -12.29 2.73
CA GLN A 90 -12.81 -13.45 1.93
C GLN A 90 -13.49 -14.55 2.76
N THR A 91 -12.99 -14.80 3.97
CA THR A 91 -13.45 -15.92 4.81
C THR A 91 -14.66 -15.58 5.68
N SER A 92 -14.71 -14.36 6.22
CA SER A 92 -15.80 -13.91 7.10
C SER A 92 -16.98 -13.30 6.36
N GLN A 93 -16.77 -12.86 5.10
CA GLN A 93 -17.70 -12.03 4.33
C GLN A 93 -18.06 -10.69 5.02
N ALA A 94 -17.33 -10.28 6.05
CA ALA A 94 -17.49 -8.99 6.72
C ALA A 94 -16.75 -7.88 5.94
N LEU A 95 -17.11 -7.69 4.67
CA LEU A 95 -16.42 -6.77 3.75
C LEU A 95 -16.38 -5.33 4.29
N SER A 96 -17.47 -4.85 4.89
CA SER A 96 -17.54 -3.52 5.49
C SER A 96 -16.58 -3.32 6.66
N LEU A 97 -16.15 -4.41 7.32
CA LEU A 97 -15.19 -4.37 8.41
C LEU A 97 -13.76 -4.52 7.89
N GLU A 98 -13.52 -5.53 7.06
CA GLU A 98 -12.17 -6.00 6.72
C GLU A 98 -11.58 -5.29 5.50
N CYS A 99 -12.39 -4.84 4.53
CA CYS A 99 -11.86 -4.10 3.37
C CYS A 99 -11.22 -2.77 3.76
N PRO A 100 -11.83 -1.93 4.64
CA PRO A 100 -11.17 -0.74 5.15
C PRO A 100 -9.82 -1.03 5.85
N ALA A 101 -9.74 -2.16 6.57
CA ALA A 101 -8.52 -2.57 7.27
C ALA A 101 -7.40 -2.97 6.30
N ALA A 102 -7.77 -3.53 5.14
CA ALA A 102 -6.83 -3.82 4.07
C ALA A 102 -6.39 -2.53 3.35
N GLY A 103 -7.31 -1.59 3.09
CA GLY A 103 -7.06 -0.35 2.36
C GLY A 103 -6.11 0.62 3.06
N PRO A 104 -5.62 1.66 2.37
CA PRO A 104 -4.45 2.46 2.75
C PRO A 104 -4.47 3.01 4.18
N GLY A 105 -5.64 3.29 4.76
CA GLY A 105 -5.74 3.76 6.15
C GLY A 105 -5.37 2.71 7.21
N GLY A 106 -5.66 1.42 6.97
CA GLY A 106 -5.36 0.35 7.92
C GLY A 106 -6.35 0.24 9.10
N PHE A 107 -7.56 0.80 8.97
CA PHE A 107 -8.60 0.79 10.01
C PHE A 107 -9.79 -0.02 9.55
N ASN A 108 -10.43 -0.76 10.45
CA ASN A 108 -11.66 -1.44 10.09
C ASN A 108 -12.86 -0.48 10.01
N GLY A 109 -14.01 -0.99 9.56
CA GLY A 109 -15.26 -0.22 9.48
C GLY A 109 -15.81 0.32 10.80
N ASN A 110 -15.23 -0.08 11.95
CA ASN A 110 -15.54 0.47 13.28
C ASN A 110 -14.54 1.53 13.74
N SER A 111 -13.67 2.01 12.84
CA SER A 111 -12.62 2.97 13.14
C SER A 111 -11.55 2.46 14.12
N GLU A 112 -11.37 1.14 14.22
CA GLU A 112 -10.33 0.52 15.03
C GLU A 112 -9.06 0.28 14.20
N GLN A 113 -7.89 0.51 14.82
CA GLN A 113 -6.58 0.28 14.21
C GLN A 113 -6.35 -1.23 13.99
N VAL A 114 -6.04 -1.61 12.75
CA VAL A 114 -5.72 -3.00 12.39
C VAL A 114 -4.33 -3.12 11.78
N CYS A 115 -4.05 -2.36 10.70
CA CYS A 115 -2.81 -2.42 9.93
C CYS A 115 -2.09 -1.08 9.90
N GLY A 116 -1.60 -0.65 11.06
CA GLY A 116 -1.02 0.69 11.25
C GLY A 116 -2.06 1.71 11.67
N ASP A 117 -1.60 2.91 12.04
CA ASP A 117 -2.50 4.00 12.42
C ASP A 117 -2.71 4.98 11.23
N ARG A 118 -3.84 5.66 11.21
CA ARG A 118 -4.33 6.40 10.03
C ARG A 118 -3.55 7.68 9.86
N CYS A 119 -3.13 8.26 10.98
CA CYS A 119 -2.40 9.50 11.00
C CYS A 119 -0.93 9.26 10.72
N GLY A 120 -0.34 8.20 11.27
CA GLY A 120 0.97 7.70 10.88
C GLY A 120 1.00 7.41 9.39
N THR A 121 0.04 6.62 8.89
CA THR A 121 -0.02 6.32 7.44
C THR A 121 -0.23 7.57 6.59
N TYR A 122 -1.13 8.47 6.99
CA TYR A 122 -1.32 9.74 6.30
C TYR A 122 -0.04 10.58 6.27
N CYS A 123 0.67 10.71 7.39
CA CYS A 123 1.88 11.51 7.50
C CYS A 123 3.05 10.89 6.73
N ASP A 124 3.22 9.58 6.77
CA ASP A 124 4.24 8.86 6.02
C ASP A 124 4.01 9.00 4.51
N LEU A 125 2.77 8.78 4.06
CA LEU A 125 2.41 8.93 2.65
C LEU A 125 2.49 10.40 2.19
N MET A 126 2.01 11.35 3.00
CA MET A 126 2.06 12.78 2.67
C MET A 126 3.49 13.28 2.51
N SER A 127 4.35 12.98 3.46
CA SER A 127 5.77 13.38 3.40
C SER A 127 6.51 12.72 2.23
N THR A 128 6.13 11.50 1.84
CA THR A 128 6.80 10.76 0.75
C THR A 128 6.27 11.15 -0.62
N VAL A 129 4.95 11.09 -0.82
CA VAL A 129 4.30 11.28 -2.13
C VAL A 129 4.27 12.76 -2.53
N CYS A 130 4.07 13.65 -1.55
CA CYS A 130 3.83 15.07 -1.78
C CYS A 130 5.00 15.96 -1.35
N ALA A 131 6.20 15.40 -1.18
CA ALA A 131 7.42 16.15 -0.92
C ALA A 131 7.60 17.32 -1.91
N GLY A 132 7.69 18.55 -1.40
CA GLY A 132 7.83 19.76 -2.20
C GLY A 132 6.58 20.21 -2.96
N LYS A 133 5.42 19.57 -2.74
CA LYS A 133 4.14 19.88 -3.38
C LYS A 133 3.05 20.31 -2.41
N SER A 134 3.30 20.15 -1.11
CA SER A 134 2.39 20.53 -0.04
C SER A 134 3.17 21.05 1.17
N ASP A 135 2.58 22.01 1.89
CA ASP A 135 3.09 22.47 3.18
C ASP A 135 3.07 21.36 4.22
N VAL A 136 2.04 20.49 4.21
CA VAL A 136 1.91 19.38 5.17
C VAL A 136 3.03 18.35 4.98
N ALA A 137 3.44 18.11 3.72
CA ALA A 137 4.54 17.19 3.41
C ALA A 137 5.90 17.63 3.96
N SER A 138 6.03 18.91 4.36
CA SER A 138 7.26 19.46 4.95
C SER A 138 7.21 19.54 6.48
N LEU A 139 6.10 19.16 7.11
CA LEU A 139 5.99 19.13 8.56
C LEU A 139 6.80 17.97 9.14
N ASP A 140 7.29 18.16 10.36
CA ASP A 140 7.78 17.03 11.15
C ASP A 140 6.63 16.08 11.53
N THR A 141 7.00 14.84 11.83
CA THR A 141 6.02 13.78 12.13
C THR A 141 5.09 14.15 13.29
N GLU A 142 5.58 14.77 14.36
CA GLU A 142 4.75 15.12 15.52
C GLU A 142 3.71 16.20 15.15
N THR A 143 4.13 17.24 14.44
CA THR A 143 3.23 18.29 13.95
C THR A 143 2.19 17.71 12.98
N CYS A 144 2.60 16.83 12.07
CA CYS A 144 1.68 16.18 11.14
C CYS A 144 0.65 15.30 11.87
N LEU A 145 1.08 14.50 12.86
CA LEU A 145 0.18 13.66 13.66
C LEU A 145 -0.83 14.52 14.45
N SER A 146 -0.37 15.64 15.02
CA SER A 146 -1.25 16.59 15.71
C SER A 146 -2.29 17.19 14.76
N LEU A 147 -1.89 17.60 13.55
CA LEU A 147 -2.81 18.09 12.52
C LEU A 147 -3.84 17.02 12.16
N CYS A 148 -3.38 15.79 11.87
CA CYS A 148 -4.24 14.69 11.47
C CYS A 148 -5.26 14.28 12.55
N SER A 149 -4.88 14.37 13.83
CA SER A 149 -5.80 14.09 14.94
C SER A 149 -7.04 15.00 14.97
N GLY A 150 -6.98 16.15 14.29
CA GLY A 150 -8.11 17.07 14.12
C GLY A 150 -9.00 16.76 12.91
N PHE A 151 -8.64 15.80 12.06
CA PHE A 151 -9.44 15.44 10.88
C PHE A 151 -10.66 14.62 11.27
N THR A 152 -11.72 14.74 10.48
CA THR A 152 -12.91 13.91 10.66
C THR A 152 -12.58 12.46 10.34
N ASP A 153 -13.13 11.56 11.13
CA ASP A 153 -13.15 10.14 10.83
C ASP A 153 -14.47 9.78 10.15
N ASN A 154 -14.42 9.35 8.90
CA ASN A 154 -15.58 8.87 8.18
C ASN A 154 -15.38 7.41 7.71
N PRO A 155 -15.84 6.41 8.49
CA PRO A 155 -15.76 5.01 8.09
C PRO A 155 -16.72 4.65 6.96
N ALA A 156 -17.68 5.52 6.60
CA ALA A 156 -18.61 5.32 5.48
C ALA A 156 -18.06 5.82 4.13
N TYR A 157 -16.75 6.09 4.06
CA TYR A 157 -16.07 6.57 2.86
C TYR A 157 -16.03 5.49 1.76
N ASP A 158 -16.51 5.86 0.56
CA ASP A 158 -16.49 5.01 -0.65
C ASP A 158 -15.47 5.55 -1.67
N PRO A 159 -14.34 4.86 -1.89
CA PRO A 159 -13.31 5.30 -2.84
C PRO A 159 -13.60 4.94 -4.30
N SER A 160 -14.69 4.20 -4.60
CA SER A 160 -15.01 3.73 -5.95
C SER A 160 -15.69 4.79 -6.82
N VAL A 161 -16.37 5.74 -6.19
CA VAL A 161 -17.22 6.70 -6.91
C VAL A 161 -16.51 7.97 -7.33
N GLY A 162 -15.31 8.28 -6.81
CA GLY A 162 -14.56 9.53 -7.09
C GLY A 162 -15.27 10.82 -6.64
N GLU A 163 -16.60 10.79 -6.60
CA GLU A 163 -17.49 11.67 -5.88
C GLU A 163 -17.53 11.22 -4.43
N ILE A 164 -16.68 11.82 -3.63
CA ILE A 164 -16.76 11.73 -2.17
C ILE A 164 -18.13 12.28 -1.78
N LYS A 165 -19.09 11.37 -1.57
CA LYS A 165 -20.40 11.72 -0.99
C LYS A 165 -20.08 12.56 0.25
N ASP A 166 -20.54 13.80 0.24
CA ASP A 166 -20.47 14.76 1.35
C ASP A 166 -19.27 15.73 1.41
N HIS A 167 -18.34 15.72 0.44
CA HIS A 167 -17.20 16.67 0.41
C HIS A 167 -16.47 16.73 1.76
N ASP A 168 -16.28 15.57 2.39
CA ASP A 168 -15.90 15.49 3.79
C ASP A 168 -14.40 15.80 3.97
N ASN A 169 -14.05 16.56 5.00
CA ASN A 169 -12.65 16.81 5.35
C ASN A 169 -12.11 15.65 6.21
N SER A 170 -12.30 14.42 5.73
CA SER A 170 -11.94 13.21 6.46
C SER A 170 -10.51 12.77 6.17
N VAL A 171 -9.93 12.04 7.12
CA VAL A 171 -8.65 11.37 6.92
C VAL A 171 -8.73 10.30 5.81
N GLN A 172 -9.88 9.65 5.64
CA GLN A 172 -10.11 8.68 4.56
C GLN A 172 -10.06 9.34 3.18
N CYS A 173 -10.73 10.47 3.00
CA CYS A 173 -10.62 11.25 1.76
C CYS A 173 -9.15 11.57 1.45
N ARG A 174 -8.42 12.10 2.44
CA ARG A 174 -7.03 12.53 2.24
C ARG A 174 -6.12 11.36 1.88
N LEU A 175 -6.32 10.19 2.50
CA LEU A 175 -5.61 8.96 2.17
C LEU A 175 -5.91 8.43 0.77
N TRP A 176 -7.15 8.60 0.28
CA TRP A 176 -7.48 8.30 -1.11
C TRP A 176 -6.73 9.22 -2.07
N HIS A 177 -6.75 10.54 -1.84
CA HIS A 177 -6.00 11.47 -2.65
C HIS A 177 -4.50 11.18 -2.61
N LEU A 178 -3.93 10.82 -1.46
CA LEU A 178 -2.53 10.38 -1.38
C LEU A 178 -2.25 9.12 -2.19
N SER A 179 -3.20 8.18 -2.21
CA SER A 179 -3.06 6.97 -3.03
C SER A 179 -3.03 7.31 -4.51
N VAL A 180 -3.96 8.15 -4.99
CA VAL A 180 -3.97 8.59 -6.41
C VAL A 180 -2.75 9.46 -6.74
N ALA A 181 -2.26 10.26 -5.79
CA ALA A 181 -1.08 11.10 -5.93
C ALA A 181 0.20 10.31 -6.22
N THR A 182 0.23 8.99 -5.98
CA THR A 182 1.36 8.13 -6.35
C THR A 182 1.61 8.09 -7.86
N GLY A 183 0.55 8.19 -8.67
CA GLY A 183 0.63 8.30 -10.14
C GLY A 183 0.36 9.71 -10.68
N LEU A 184 -0.49 10.48 -10.00
CA LEU A 184 -0.89 11.83 -10.44
C LEU A 184 -0.86 12.84 -9.28
N PRO A 185 0.33 13.36 -8.90
CA PRO A 185 0.49 14.19 -7.72
C PRO A 185 -0.36 15.47 -7.69
N ASP A 186 -0.47 16.19 -8.81
CA ASP A 186 -1.32 17.38 -8.92
C ASP A 186 -2.64 17.00 -9.61
N PRO A 187 -3.81 17.41 -9.09
CA PRO A 187 -4.06 18.23 -7.90
C PRO A 187 -4.15 17.44 -6.58
N HIS A 188 -3.89 16.13 -6.59
CA HIS A 188 -4.21 15.25 -5.46
C HIS A 188 -3.45 15.58 -4.17
N CYS A 189 -2.22 16.08 -4.25
CA CYS A 189 -1.49 16.58 -3.07
C CYS A 189 -2.18 17.79 -2.42
N ALA A 190 -2.76 18.70 -3.22
CA ALA A 190 -3.51 19.87 -2.74
C ALA A 190 -4.88 19.49 -2.14
N HIS A 191 -5.45 18.36 -2.54
CA HIS A 191 -6.65 17.83 -1.89
C HIS A 191 -6.29 17.07 -0.60
N ALA A 192 -5.21 16.28 -0.64
CA ALA A 192 -4.72 15.54 0.51
C ALA A 192 -4.26 16.47 1.65
N ASP A 193 -3.71 17.64 1.32
CA ASP A 193 -3.27 18.62 2.31
C ASP A 193 -4.38 19.56 2.80
N GLY A 194 -5.49 19.63 2.06
CA GLY A 194 -6.67 20.41 2.41
C GLY A 194 -6.60 21.88 2.04
N THR A 195 -5.62 22.29 1.22
CA THR A 195 -5.57 23.64 0.62
C THR A 195 -6.72 23.86 -0.36
N THR A 196 -7.10 22.80 -1.06
CA THR A 196 -8.40 22.62 -1.72
C THR A 196 -9.19 21.60 -0.90
N LYS A 197 -10.53 21.67 -0.85
CA LYS A 197 -11.19 20.66 -0.02
C LYS A 197 -11.00 19.30 -0.67
N CYS A 198 -11.25 18.29 0.12
CA CYS A 198 -11.70 16.99 -0.31
C CYS A 198 -13.05 17.06 -1.08
N ASP A 199 -13.30 18.15 -1.82
CA ASP A 199 -14.46 18.34 -2.65
C ASP A 199 -14.16 17.78 -4.04
N GLY A 200 -14.52 16.51 -4.24
CA GLY A 200 -14.45 15.80 -5.52
C GLY A 200 -15.33 16.37 -6.63
N VAL A 201 -15.24 17.66 -6.93
CA VAL A 201 -15.73 18.22 -8.20
C VAL A 201 -14.57 18.23 -9.18
N PHE A 202 -14.28 17.06 -9.75
CA PHE A 202 -13.69 17.02 -11.09
C PHE A 202 -14.77 17.54 -12.04
N THR A 203 -14.89 18.86 -12.19
CA THR A 203 -15.47 19.34 -13.43
C THR A 203 -14.55 18.80 -14.51
N SER A 204 -15.03 17.80 -15.23
CA SER A 204 -14.54 17.47 -16.55
C SER A 204 -14.73 18.73 -17.38
N THR A 205 -13.80 19.67 -17.23
CA THR A 205 -13.64 20.82 -18.10
C THR A 205 -13.16 20.25 -19.41
N THR A 206 -14.15 19.70 -20.12
CA THR A 206 -14.19 19.64 -21.56
C THR A 206 -13.76 21.01 -22.01
N SER A 207 -12.48 21.12 -22.40
CA SER A 207 -11.92 22.30 -23.01
C SER A 207 -12.58 22.43 -24.37
N ALA A 208 -13.82 22.90 -24.39
CA ALA A 208 -14.46 23.40 -25.59
C ALA A 208 -13.83 24.77 -25.87
N SER A 209 -12.65 24.74 -26.49
CA SER A 209 -12.01 25.90 -27.08
C SER A 209 -12.96 26.44 -28.15
N THR A 210 -13.73 27.47 -27.81
CA THR A 210 -14.49 28.25 -28.80
C THR A 210 -13.50 29.21 -29.45
N SER A 211 -12.93 28.77 -30.57
CA SER A 211 -12.29 29.64 -31.54
C SER A 211 -13.37 30.52 -32.18
N THR A 212 -13.55 31.73 -31.65
CA THR A 212 -14.16 32.83 -32.41
C THR A 212 -13.09 33.41 -33.32
N GLY A 213 -13.10 32.98 -34.58
CA GLY A 213 -12.48 33.71 -35.67
C GLY A 213 -13.29 34.98 -35.97
N MET A 214 -12.59 36.10 -36.03
CA MET A 214 -12.94 37.28 -36.82
C MET A 214 -11.98 37.36 -38.00
#